data_AF-A0A7H9BFG5-F1
#
_entry.id   AF-A0A7H9BFG5-F1
#
_cell.length_a   1.000
_cell.length_b   1.000
_cell.length_c   1.000
_cell.angle_alpha   90.00
_cell.angle_beta   90.00
_cell.angle_gamma   90.00
#
_symmetry.space_group_name_H-M   'P 1'
#
loop_
_entity.id
_entity.type
_entity.pdbx_description
1 polymer ?
#
loop_
_entity_poly.entity_id
_entity_poly.type
_entity_poly.pdbx_seq_one_letter_code
_entity_poly.pdbx_strand_id
1 'polypeptide(L)'
;MTQIENLNNVLKISKSFIQLTENYMFLRKTLASILCASTILLSGCIHTVDAINLKHQPAQTITKLPQASNQKVSINVFDARADKSKVGTKIDGMGNPAAAIIATEDVAFVMKKSIESELVQRGFAISDTAPVAMNVNLNAFMSSFDLGFLKLDSKAEIKMSVNIANSGKNYQLDIQAVGGEKFIQVVDGDNARIALEMAIDNALNQLFADSKVIETLTAR
;
A
#
# COMPACT_ATOMS: atom_id res chain seq x y z
N MET A 1 40.57 -73.88 -12.00
CA MET A 1 40.76 -72.47 -11.57
C MET A 1 39.64 -71.55 -12.05
N THR A 2 39.04 -71.79 -13.22
CA THR A 2 38.05 -70.92 -13.89
C THR A 2 36.66 -70.79 -13.21
N GLN A 3 36.20 -71.79 -12.47
CA GLN A 3 34.87 -71.71 -11.81
C GLN A 3 34.84 -70.84 -10.55
N ILE A 4 35.92 -70.82 -9.77
CA ILE A 4 36.03 -70.01 -8.54
C ILE A 4 36.11 -68.51 -8.88
N GLU A 5 36.81 -68.17 -9.96
CA GLU A 5 36.93 -66.80 -10.45
C GLU A 5 35.59 -66.24 -10.96
N ASN A 6 34.78 -67.10 -11.60
CA ASN A 6 33.44 -66.73 -12.04
C ASN A 6 32.49 -66.49 -10.85
N LEU A 7 32.56 -67.33 -9.80
CA LEU A 7 31.77 -67.14 -8.58
C LEU A 7 32.11 -65.82 -7.86
N ASN A 8 33.40 -65.47 -7.78
CA ASN A 8 33.85 -64.23 -7.15
C ASN A 8 33.38 -63.00 -7.92
N ASN A 9 33.36 -63.06 -9.26
CA ASN A 9 32.83 -61.97 -10.09
C ASN A 9 31.31 -61.79 -9.91
N VAL A 10 30.54 -62.88 -9.86
CA VAL A 10 29.08 -62.81 -9.60
C VAL A 10 28.80 -62.22 -8.21
N LEU A 11 29.54 -62.64 -7.18
CA LEU A 11 29.43 -62.09 -5.83
C LEU A 11 29.75 -60.59 -5.79
N LYS A 12 30.79 -60.15 -6.49
CA LYS A 12 31.17 -58.73 -6.58
C LYS A 12 30.08 -57.89 -7.25
N ILE A 13 29.49 -58.39 -8.35
CA ILE A 13 28.40 -57.71 -9.05
C ILE A 13 27.15 -57.63 -8.16
N SER A 14 26.81 -58.70 -7.44
CA SER A 14 25.65 -58.71 -6.53
C SER A 14 25.79 -57.70 -5.39
N LYS A 15 26.98 -57.59 -4.78
CA LYS A 15 27.25 -56.62 -3.71
C LYS A 15 27.19 -55.18 -4.22
N SER A 16 27.77 -54.91 -5.40
CA SER A 16 27.67 -53.59 -6.04
C SER A 16 26.22 -53.21 -6.35
N PHE A 17 25.39 -54.16 -6.77
CA PHE A 17 23.97 -53.90 -7.07
C PHE A 17 23.18 -53.58 -5.81
N ILE A 18 23.38 -54.34 -4.73
CA ILE A 18 22.74 -54.10 -3.42
C ILE A 18 23.13 -52.71 -2.88
N GLN A 19 24.42 -52.37 -2.92
CA GLN A 19 24.91 -51.08 -2.44
C GLN A 19 24.39 -49.90 -3.28
N LEU A 20 24.22 -50.10 -4.59
CA LEU A 20 23.57 -49.11 -5.45
C LEU A 20 22.10 -48.90 -5.01
N THR A 21 21.35 -49.99 -4.77
CA THR A 21 19.94 -49.89 -4.36
C THR A 21 19.76 -49.22 -2.99
N GLU A 22 20.65 -49.48 -2.03
CA GLU A 22 20.62 -48.82 -0.72
C GLU A 22 20.91 -47.31 -0.83
N ASN A 23 21.90 -46.92 -1.64
CA ASN A 23 22.22 -45.51 -1.90
C ASN A 23 21.06 -44.77 -2.58
N TYR A 24 20.39 -45.38 -3.56
CA TYR A 24 19.20 -44.79 -4.20
C TYR A 24 18.03 -44.64 -3.23
N MET A 25 17.85 -45.60 -2.33
CA MET A 25 16.77 -45.56 -1.32
C MET A 25 17.06 -44.52 -0.24
N PHE A 26 18.32 -44.34 0.16
CA PHE A 26 18.76 -43.30 1.09
C PHE A 26 18.63 -41.90 0.47
N LEU A 27 19.04 -41.72 -0.80
CA LEU A 27 18.92 -40.46 -1.53
C LEU A 27 17.46 -40.03 -1.74
N ARG A 28 16.55 -40.98 -2.00
CA ARG A 28 15.10 -40.68 -2.09
C ARG A 28 14.52 -40.22 -0.75
N LYS A 29 14.93 -40.85 0.36
CA LYS A 29 14.46 -40.49 1.70
C LYS A 29 14.99 -39.12 2.15
N THR A 30 16.25 -38.80 1.86
CA THR A 30 16.82 -37.48 2.19
C THR A 30 16.21 -36.37 1.33
N LEU A 31 16.02 -36.59 0.02
CA LEU A 31 15.35 -35.62 -0.86
C LEU A 31 13.88 -35.38 -0.44
N ALA A 32 13.14 -36.42 -0.08
CA ALA A 32 11.76 -36.28 0.42
C ALA A 32 11.70 -35.52 1.76
N SER A 33 12.67 -35.73 2.66
CA SER A 33 12.73 -35.06 3.95
C SER A 33 13.10 -33.57 3.83
N ILE A 34 14.00 -33.22 2.90
CA ILE A 34 14.36 -31.82 2.60
C ILE A 34 13.18 -31.07 1.98
N LEU A 35 12.40 -31.73 1.11
CA LEU A 35 11.21 -31.15 0.49
C LEU A 35 10.08 -30.90 1.50
N CYS A 36 9.92 -31.73 2.53
CA CYS A 36 8.92 -31.49 3.58
C CYS A 36 9.32 -30.34 4.51
N ALA A 37 10.60 -30.23 4.87
CA ALA A 37 11.10 -29.20 5.80
C ALA A 37 10.99 -27.78 5.23
N SER A 38 11.08 -27.59 3.90
CA SER A 38 10.98 -26.28 3.28
C SER A 38 9.54 -25.72 3.23
N THR A 39 8.51 -26.57 3.30
CA THR A 39 7.10 -26.11 3.20
C THR A 39 6.58 -25.40 4.44
N ILE A 40 7.17 -25.66 5.61
CA ILE A 40 6.71 -25.09 6.89
C ILE A 40 7.09 -23.61 7.02
N LEU A 41 8.17 -23.16 6.37
CA LEU A 41 8.69 -21.80 6.52
C LEU A 41 8.02 -20.77 5.60
N LEU A 42 7.21 -21.17 4.60
CA LEU A 42 6.60 -20.26 3.63
C LEU A 42 5.12 -19.91 3.92
N SER A 43 4.49 -20.50 4.94
CA SER A 43 3.04 -20.36 5.17
C SER A 43 2.63 -19.17 6.06
N GLY A 44 3.57 -18.32 6.47
CA GLY A 44 3.33 -17.29 7.51
C GLY A 44 2.97 -15.87 7.04
N CYS A 45 3.33 -15.45 5.83
CA CYS A 45 3.36 -14.02 5.48
C CYS A 45 1.97 -13.36 5.29
N ILE A 46 0.91 -14.15 5.07
CA ILE A 46 -0.43 -13.61 4.83
C ILE A 46 -1.18 -13.22 6.11
N HIS A 47 -0.83 -13.84 7.24
CA HIS A 47 -1.47 -13.60 8.54
C HIS A 47 -0.73 -12.55 9.39
N THR A 48 0.40 -12.03 8.90
CA THR A 48 1.14 -10.96 9.58
C THR A 48 0.59 -9.60 9.19
N VAL A 49 0.46 -8.72 10.19
CA VAL A 49 0.11 -7.31 10.00
C VAL A 49 1.22 -6.63 9.20
N ASP A 50 0.85 -5.90 8.15
CA ASP A 50 1.79 -5.07 7.40
C ASP A 50 1.71 -3.63 7.86
N ALA A 51 2.87 -3.00 8.03
CA ALA A 51 2.99 -1.59 8.32
C ALA A 51 3.52 -0.85 7.07
N ILE A 52 2.77 0.14 6.59
CA ILE A 52 3.08 0.87 5.37
C ILE A 52 3.41 2.34 5.66
N ASN A 53 4.40 2.86 4.97
CA ASN A 53 4.75 4.29 5.01
C ASN A 53 4.16 4.98 3.78
N LEU A 54 3.19 5.85 4.00
CA LEU A 54 2.45 6.55 2.94
C LEU A 54 3.15 7.86 2.60
N LYS A 55 3.34 8.13 1.30
CA LYS A 55 3.96 9.36 0.84
C LYS A 55 3.17 9.98 -0.31
N HIS A 56 3.09 11.30 -0.30
CA HIS A 56 2.66 12.07 -1.45
C HIS A 56 3.88 12.64 -2.16
N GLN A 57 3.89 12.55 -3.49
CA GLN A 57 4.84 13.27 -4.33
C GLN A 57 4.10 14.40 -5.02
N PRO A 58 4.41 15.67 -4.69
CA PRO A 58 3.71 16.78 -5.29
C PRO A 58 3.83 16.82 -6.81
N ALA A 59 2.81 17.37 -7.47
CA ALA A 59 2.79 17.47 -8.92
C ALA A 59 3.97 18.32 -9.44
N GLN A 60 4.76 17.75 -10.36
CA GLN A 60 6.01 18.37 -10.83
C GLN A 60 5.82 19.66 -11.66
N THR A 61 4.60 19.94 -12.13
CA THR A 61 4.30 21.08 -13.01
C THR A 61 3.20 21.96 -12.44
N ILE A 62 3.37 22.39 -11.19
CA ILE A 62 2.46 23.34 -10.54
C ILE A 62 2.82 24.78 -10.94
N THR A 63 1.86 25.48 -11.53
CA THR A 63 2.01 26.91 -11.81
C THR A 63 1.82 27.70 -10.51
N LYS A 64 2.83 28.48 -10.11
CA LYS A 64 2.71 29.41 -8.98
C LYS A 64 1.62 30.45 -9.27
N LEU A 65 0.79 30.71 -8.28
CA LEU A 65 -0.28 31.70 -8.38
C LEU A 65 0.24 33.04 -7.86
N PRO A 66 0.29 34.12 -8.67
CA PRO A 66 0.79 35.42 -8.22
C PRO A 66 0.06 35.93 -6.96
N GLN A 67 -1.24 35.66 -6.86
CA GLN A 67 -2.08 36.06 -5.73
C GLN A 67 -1.84 35.26 -4.44
N ALA A 68 -1.15 34.12 -4.50
CA ALA A 68 -0.89 33.26 -3.34
C ALA A 68 0.27 33.77 -2.46
N SER A 69 1.20 34.53 -3.03
CA SER A 69 2.44 34.96 -2.36
C SER A 69 2.23 35.79 -1.08
N ASN A 70 1.07 36.45 -0.95
CA ASN A 70 0.69 37.24 0.22
C ASN A 70 -0.32 36.53 1.13
N GLN A 71 -0.72 35.30 0.80
CA GLN A 71 -1.72 34.55 1.54
C GLN A 71 -1.03 33.53 2.46
N LYS A 72 -1.38 33.58 3.74
CA LYS A 72 -1.03 32.56 4.72
C LYS A 72 -2.24 31.65 4.91
N VAL A 73 -2.03 30.35 4.95
CA VAL A 73 -3.09 29.34 5.14
C VAL A 73 -2.78 28.50 6.38
N SER A 74 -3.80 28.31 7.22
CA SER A 74 -3.80 27.36 8.33
C SER A 74 -4.54 26.11 7.88
N ILE A 75 -3.96 24.94 8.11
CA ILE A 75 -4.53 23.66 7.69
C ILE A 75 -4.73 22.77 8.91
N ASN A 76 -5.98 22.34 9.07
CA ASN A 76 -6.36 21.36 10.07
C ASN A 76 -7.01 20.17 9.38
N VAL A 77 -6.52 18.96 9.68
CA VAL A 77 -7.06 17.72 9.16
C VAL A 77 -7.50 16.86 10.33
N PHE A 78 -8.77 16.48 10.33
CA PHE A 78 -9.38 15.63 11.34
C PHE A 78 -9.66 14.24 10.74
N ASP A 79 -9.11 13.20 11.36
CA ASP A 79 -9.47 11.82 11.03
C ASP A 79 -10.88 11.51 11.56
N ALA A 80 -11.87 11.56 10.68
CA ALA A 80 -13.27 11.26 10.96
C ALA A 80 -13.65 9.81 10.59
N ARG A 81 -12.68 8.96 10.24
CA ARG A 81 -12.95 7.57 9.86
C ARG A 81 -13.55 6.80 11.03
N ALA A 82 -14.50 5.93 10.70
CA ALA A 82 -15.12 5.04 11.68
C ALA A 82 -14.12 4.03 12.25
N ASP A 83 -13.25 3.49 11.39
CA ASP A 83 -12.16 2.59 11.78
C ASP A 83 -10.80 3.26 11.48
N LYS A 84 -10.06 3.55 12.56
CA LYS A 84 -8.73 4.16 12.51
C LYS A 84 -7.62 3.15 12.74
N SER A 85 -7.97 1.90 13.09
CA SER A 85 -7.00 0.86 13.45
C SER A 85 -6.22 0.34 12.25
N LYS A 86 -6.73 0.56 11.04
CA LYS A 86 -6.16 0.06 9.79
C LYS A 86 -6.43 1.01 8.63
N VAL A 87 -5.68 0.79 7.56
CA VAL A 87 -5.85 1.44 6.25
C VAL A 87 -6.12 0.42 5.14
N GLY A 88 -6.20 -0.86 5.48
CA GLY A 88 -6.49 -1.93 4.54
C GLY A 88 -6.58 -3.28 5.25
N THR A 89 -6.90 -4.32 4.51
CA THR A 89 -6.96 -5.69 5.03
C THR A 89 -6.49 -6.64 3.95
N LYS A 90 -5.47 -7.45 4.26
CA LYS A 90 -5.09 -8.60 3.42
C LYS A 90 -6.24 -9.58 3.37
N ILE A 91 -6.40 -10.25 2.25
CA ILE A 91 -7.38 -11.30 2.05
C ILE A 91 -6.70 -12.61 1.67
N ASP A 92 -7.26 -13.74 2.11
CA ASP A 92 -6.81 -15.06 1.72
C ASP A 92 -7.24 -15.43 0.28
N GLY A 93 -6.86 -16.62 -0.21
CA GLY A 93 -7.24 -17.09 -1.54
C GLY A 93 -8.74 -17.32 -1.77
N MET A 94 -9.56 -17.21 -0.71
CA MET A 94 -11.03 -17.26 -0.76
C MET A 94 -11.66 -15.87 -0.61
N GLY A 95 -10.85 -14.82 -0.44
CA GLY A 95 -11.31 -13.44 -0.24
C GLY A 95 -11.67 -13.09 1.21
N ASN A 96 -11.38 -13.96 2.17
CA ASN A 96 -11.66 -13.67 3.58
C ASN A 96 -10.57 -12.78 4.19
N PRO A 97 -10.92 -11.87 5.12
CA PRO A 97 -9.96 -11.09 5.88
C PRO A 97 -8.90 -11.96 6.57
N ALA A 98 -7.62 -11.72 6.30
CA ALA A 98 -6.50 -12.46 6.87
C ALA A 98 -5.69 -11.65 7.90
N ALA A 99 -5.28 -10.43 7.54
CA ALA A 99 -4.50 -9.55 8.42
C ALA A 99 -4.73 -8.07 8.12
N ALA A 100 -4.52 -7.21 9.12
CA ALA A 100 -4.63 -5.76 8.95
C ALA A 100 -3.42 -5.19 8.19
N ILE A 101 -3.66 -4.11 7.45
CA ILE A 101 -2.61 -3.24 6.93
C ILE A 101 -2.74 -1.91 7.68
N ILE A 102 -1.68 -1.48 8.34
CA ILE A 102 -1.65 -0.28 9.19
C ILE A 102 -0.71 0.76 8.60
N ALA A 103 -1.02 2.04 8.77
CA ALA A 103 -0.10 3.11 8.44
C ALA A 103 0.93 3.30 9.57
N THR A 104 2.18 3.55 9.22
CA THR A 104 3.24 3.85 10.21
C THR A 104 3.13 5.26 10.79
N GLU A 105 2.53 6.18 10.04
CA GLU A 105 2.24 7.55 10.45
C GLU A 105 0.71 7.76 10.53
N ASP A 106 0.29 8.74 11.33
CA ASP A 106 -1.10 9.16 11.39
C ASP A 106 -1.58 9.62 9.99
N VAL A 107 -2.70 9.08 9.54
CA VAL A 107 -3.23 9.34 8.20
C VAL A 107 -3.65 10.80 8.02
N ALA A 108 -4.22 11.43 9.06
CA ALA A 108 -4.55 12.86 9.01
C ALA A 108 -3.28 13.71 8.92
N PHE A 109 -2.19 13.29 9.57
CA PHE A 109 -0.89 13.96 9.45
C PHE A 109 -0.29 13.82 8.04
N VAL A 110 -0.36 12.64 7.43
CA VAL A 110 0.04 12.43 6.02
C VAL A 110 -0.76 13.32 5.08
N MET A 111 -2.09 13.36 5.23
CA MET A 111 -2.95 14.23 4.43
C MET A 111 -2.65 15.71 4.63
N LYS A 112 -2.43 16.16 5.88
CA LYS A 112 -2.04 17.54 6.19
C LYS A 112 -0.75 17.93 5.46
N LYS A 113 0.32 17.14 5.62
CA LYS A 113 1.60 17.35 4.93
C LYS A 113 1.44 17.41 3.41
N SER A 114 0.59 16.55 2.86
CA SER A 114 0.37 16.48 1.42
C SER A 114 -0.30 17.75 0.89
N ILE A 115 -1.36 18.23 1.55
CA ILE A 115 -2.02 19.50 1.20
C ILE A 115 -1.07 20.69 1.38
N GLU A 116 -0.32 20.75 2.49
CA GLU A 116 0.67 21.79 2.75
C GLU A 116 1.71 21.85 1.62
N SER A 117 2.23 20.71 1.20
CA SER A 117 3.24 20.64 0.14
C SER A 117 2.72 21.17 -1.20
N GLU A 118 1.48 20.84 -1.57
CA GLU A 118 0.82 21.34 -2.78
C GLU A 118 0.56 22.86 -2.71
N LEU A 119 0.14 23.38 -1.55
CA LEU A 119 -0.07 24.82 -1.36
C LEU A 119 1.25 25.61 -1.41
N VAL A 120 2.31 25.11 -0.77
CA VAL A 120 3.65 25.72 -0.82
C VAL A 120 4.14 25.81 -2.27
N GLN A 121 3.93 24.77 -3.08
CA GLN A 121 4.32 24.80 -4.49
C GLN A 121 3.51 25.80 -5.32
N ARG A 122 2.26 26.06 -4.95
CA ARG A 122 1.42 27.13 -5.55
C ARG A 122 1.79 28.53 -5.08
N GLY A 123 2.67 28.65 -4.09
CA GLY A 123 3.19 29.91 -3.58
C GLY A 123 2.51 30.44 -2.32
N PHE A 124 1.67 29.64 -1.65
CA PHE A 124 1.10 29.99 -0.36
C PHE A 124 2.14 29.78 0.76
N ALA A 125 2.02 30.55 1.85
CA ALA A 125 2.74 30.29 3.08
C ALA A 125 1.85 29.53 4.07
N ILE A 126 2.41 28.57 4.81
CA ILE A 126 1.68 27.82 5.85
C ILE A 126 1.95 28.44 7.22
N SER A 127 0.90 28.63 8.01
CA SER A 127 0.99 29.18 9.36
C SER A 127 -0.24 28.79 10.17
N ASP A 128 -0.06 28.24 11.38
CA ASP A 128 -1.17 27.77 12.21
C ASP A 128 -2.15 28.89 12.61
N THR A 129 -1.66 30.12 12.73
CA THR A 129 -2.46 31.31 13.08
C THR A 129 -2.86 32.18 11.88
N ALA A 130 -2.96 31.58 10.68
CA ALA A 130 -3.30 32.34 9.49
C ALA A 130 -4.80 32.72 9.42
N PRO A 131 -5.15 33.84 8.77
CA PRO A 131 -6.55 34.26 8.61
C PRO A 131 -7.34 33.37 7.63
N VAL A 132 -6.66 32.71 6.68
CA VAL A 132 -7.26 31.71 5.79
C VAL A 132 -7.21 30.35 6.48
N ALA A 133 -8.35 29.73 6.72
CA ALA A 133 -8.44 28.43 7.38
C ALA A 133 -9.00 27.36 6.43
N MET A 134 -8.28 26.26 6.27
CA MET A 134 -8.72 25.05 5.58
C MET A 134 -8.89 23.92 6.60
N ASN A 135 -10.13 23.49 6.81
CA ASN A 135 -10.48 22.37 7.67
C ASN A 135 -10.89 21.17 6.81
N VAL A 136 -10.26 20.02 7.02
CA VAL A 136 -10.51 18.79 6.27
C VAL A 136 -10.98 17.71 7.22
N ASN A 137 -12.15 17.13 6.96
CA ASN A 137 -12.63 15.92 7.64
C ASN A 137 -12.38 14.73 6.74
N LEU A 138 -11.48 13.84 7.14
CA LEU A 138 -11.17 12.60 6.41
C LEU A 138 -12.16 11.52 6.83
N ASN A 139 -13.15 11.26 5.98
CA ASN A 139 -14.28 10.36 6.26
C ASN A 139 -13.97 8.90 5.88
N ALA A 140 -13.17 8.69 4.84
CA ALA A 140 -12.67 7.37 4.44
C ALA A 140 -11.22 7.47 3.97
N PHE A 141 -10.43 6.45 4.33
CA PHE A 141 -9.07 6.23 3.85
C PHE A 141 -8.79 4.74 4.02
N MET A 142 -9.05 3.97 2.97
CA MET A 142 -8.92 2.51 3.02
C MET A 142 -8.51 1.92 1.66
N SER A 143 -7.76 0.83 1.69
CA SER A 143 -7.52 -0.06 0.57
C SER A 143 -8.28 -1.37 0.71
N SER A 144 -8.57 -1.98 -0.42
CA SER A 144 -9.25 -3.25 -0.59
C SER A 144 -8.64 -4.00 -1.76
N PHE A 145 -8.71 -5.32 -1.71
CA PHE A 145 -8.24 -6.19 -2.78
C PHE A 145 -9.43 -6.85 -3.45
N ASP A 146 -9.41 -6.91 -4.78
CA ASP A 146 -10.46 -7.48 -5.59
C ASP A 146 -9.94 -8.76 -6.25
N LEU A 147 -10.49 -9.90 -5.82
CA LEU A 147 -10.21 -11.23 -6.38
C LEU A 147 -11.20 -11.52 -7.51
N GLY A 148 -10.86 -11.08 -8.72
CA GLY A 148 -11.55 -11.48 -9.93
C GLY A 148 -11.10 -12.87 -10.42
N PHE A 149 -11.93 -13.53 -11.24
CA PHE A 149 -11.65 -14.86 -11.81
C PHE A 149 -10.30 -14.98 -12.53
N LEU A 150 -9.74 -13.87 -13.03
CA LEU A 150 -8.45 -13.82 -13.74
C LEU A 150 -7.57 -12.62 -13.34
N LYS A 151 -7.96 -11.84 -12.32
CA LYS A 151 -7.30 -10.58 -11.99
C LYS A 151 -7.30 -10.38 -10.48
N LEU A 152 -6.15 -10.01 -9.95
CA LEU A 152 -6.00 -9.51 -8.61
C LEU A 152 -5.60 -8.04 -8.72
N ASP A 153 -6.40 -7.17 -8.14
CA ASP A 153 -6.19 -5.72 -8.15
C ASP A 153 -6.22 -5.18 -6.70
N SER A 154 -5.45 -4.13 -6.44
CA SER A 154 -5.53 -3.32 -5.22
C SER A 154 -6.28 -2.02 -5.56
N LYS A 155 -7.28 -1.67 -4.77
CA LYS A 155 -8.08 -0.45 -4.94
C LYS A 155 -8.14 0.31 -3.62
N ALA A 156 -7.95 1.61 -3.67
CA ALA A 156 -8.06 2.48 -2.51
C ALA A 156 -9.11 3.58 -2.73
N GLU A 157 -9.73 4.00 -1.64
CA GLU A 157 -10.70 5.08 -1.60
C GLU A 157 -10.32 6.09 -0.51
N ILE A 158 -10.39 7.37 -0.90
CA ILE A 158 -10.35 8.51 0.01
C ILE A 158 -11.66 9.28 -0.14
N LYS A 159 -12.31 9.55 0.98
CA LYS A 159 -13.46 10.48 1.07
C LYS A 159 -13.12 11.56 2.08
N MET A 160 -13.25 12.82 1.69
CA MET A 160 -13.03 13.93 2.60
C MET A 160 -13.95 15.12 2.33
N SER A 161 -14.28 15.84 3.38
CA SER A 161 -15.01 17.11 3.30
C SER A 161 -14.06 18.25 3.64
N VAL A 162 -13.92 19.21 2.74
CA VAL A 162 -13.02 20.35 2.87
C VAL A 162 -13.86 21.61 3.06
N ASN A 163 -13.57 22.38 4.10
CA ASN A 163 -14.16 23.69 4.36
C ASN A 163 -13.04 24.74 4.39
N ILE A 164 -13.18 25.78 3.56
CA ILE A 164 -12.24 26.88 3.43
C ILE A 164 -12.95 28.16 3.84
N ALA A 165 -12.38 28.87 4.81
CA ALA A 165 -12.85 30.16 5.29
C ALA A 165 -11.79 31.24 5.04
N ASN A 166 -12.18 32.37 4.42
CA ASN A 166 -11.32 33.52 4.18
C ASN A 166 -12.14 34.82 4.05
N SER A 167 -11.81 35.87 4.82
CA SER A 167 -12.43 37.20 4.73
C SER A 167 -13.97 37.17 4.63
N GLY A 168 -14.63 36.30 5.41
CA GLY A 168 -16.10 36.15 5.42
C GLY A 168 -16.67 35.33 4.26
N LYS A 169 -15.85 34.87 3.31
CA LYS A 169 -16.22 33.82 2.34
C LYS A 169 -15.98 32.46 2.94
N ASN A 170 -16.93 31.56 2.72
CA ASN A 170 -16.82 30.15 3.07
C ASN A 170 -17.09 29.30 1.82
N TYR A 171 -16.27 28.29 1.59
CA TYR A 171 -16.48 27.32 0.53
C TYR A 171 -16.33 25.90 1.09
N GLN A 172 -17.26 25.03 0.73
CA GLN A 172 -17.22 23.63 1.11
C GLN A 172 -17.25 22.75 -0.14
N LEU A 173 -16.39 21.72 -0.13
CA LEU A 173 -16.25 20.75 -1.19
C LEU A 173 -16.12 19.36 -0.58
N ASP A 174 -16.90 18.40 -1.09
CA ASP A 174 -16.69 16.98 -0.80
C ASP A 174 -15.89 16.34 -1.93
N ILE A 175 -14.87 15.57 -1.56
CA ILE A 175 -13.97 14.88 -2.49
C ILE A 175 -14.10 13.38 -2.26
N GLN A 176 -14.24 12.66 -3.37
CA GLN A 176 -14.12 11.21 -3.42
C GLN A 176 -13.11 10.85 -4.51
N ALA A 177 -12.01 10.27 -4.09
CA ALA A 177 -10.92 9.88 -4.98
C ALA A 177 -10.63 8.40 -4.82
N VAL A 178 -10.28 7.77 -5.94
CA VAL A 178 -9.88 6.37 -5.99
C VAL A 178 -8.47 6.25 -6.55
N GLY A 179 -7.72 5.29 -6.04
CA GLY A 179 -6.44 4.87 -6.57
C GLY A 179 -6.46 3.37 -6.78
N GLY A 180 -5.57 2.84 -7.61
CA GLY A 180 -5.55 1.41 -7.82
C GLY A 180 -4.34 0.90 -8.58
N GLU A 181 -3.88 -0.26 -8.15
CA GLU A 181 -2.81 -1.01 -8.77
C GLU A 181 -3.39 -2.29 -9.37
N LYS A 182 -3.08 -2.53 -10.65
CA LYS A 182 -3.69 -3.62 -11.42
C LYS A 182 -2.73 -4.76 -11.63
N PHE A 183 -3.27 -5.97 -11.77
CA PHE A 183 -2.51 -7.17 -12.10
C PHE A 183 -1.41 -7.49 -11.07
N ILE A 184 -1.71 -7.25 -9.80
CA ILE A 184 -0.77 -7.54 -8.71
C ILE A 184 -0.67 -9.06 -8.52
N GLN A 185 0.49 -9.52 -8.06
CA GLN A 185 0.75 -10.95 -7.89
C GLN A 185 0.51 -11.42 -6.45
N VAL A 186 0.52 -10.50 -5.49
CA VAL A 186 0.47 -10.78 -4.06
C VAL A 186 -0.46 -9.78 -3.37
N VAL A 187 -1.16 -10.24 -2.34
CA VAL A 187 -1.98 -9.39 -1.47
C VAL A 187 -1.14 -8.95 -0.27
N ASP A 188 -0.53 -7.78 -0.37
CA ASP A 188 0.38 -7.24 0.64
C ASP A 188 0.25 -5.72 0.86
N GLY A 189 0.96 -5.22 1.87
CA GLY A 189 1.01 -3.79 2.20
C GLY A 189 1.55 -2.92 1.07
N ASP A 190 2.49 -3.40 0.26
CA ASP A 190 3.10 -2.59 -0.80
C ASP A 190 2.09 -2.25 -1.89
N ASN A 191 1.28 -3.22 -2.32
CA ASN A 191 0.24 -2.98 -3.30
C ASN A 191 -0.90 -2.10 -2.75
N ALA A 192 -1.20 -2.24 -1.45
CA ALA A 192 -2.12 -1.33 -0.76
C ALA A 192 -1.58 0.10 -0.71
N ARG A 193 -0.29 0.26 -0.42
CA ARG A 193 0.40 1.55 -0.33
C ARG A 193 0.34 2.28 -1.68
N ILE A 194 0.68 1.62 -2.78
CA ILE A 194 0.63 2.22 -4.12
C ILE A 194 -0.78 2.72 -4.44
N ALA A 195 -1.81 1.89 -4.21
CA ALA A 195 -3.20 2.30 -4.44
C ALA A 195 -3.59 3.50 -3.57
N LEU A 196 -3.19 3.53 -2.29
CA LEU A 196 -3.49 4.64 -1.37
C LEU A 196 -2.77 5.93 -1.78
N GLU A 197 -1.50 5.87 -2.16
CA GLU A 197 -0.74 7.03 -2.63
C GLU A 197 -1.36 7.62 -3.92
N MET A 198 -1.76 6.76 -4.86
CA MET A 198 -2.50 7.21 -6.06
C MET A 198 -3.85 7.85 -5.69
N ALA A 199 -4.54 7.35 -4.67
CA ALA A 199 -5.79 7.96 -4.20
C ALA A 199 -5.55 9.34 -3.58
N ILE A 200 -4.44 9.52 -2.82
CA ILE A 200 -4.02 10.83 -2.29
C ILE A 200 -3.79 11.81 -3.45
N ASP A 201 -3.00 11.42 -4.44
CA ASP A 201 -2.69 12.26 -5.59
C ASP A 201 -3.97 12.67 -6.33
N ASN A 202 -4.87 11.72 -6.56
CA ASN A 202 -6.15 11.99 -7.20
C ASN A 202 -7.06 12.92 -6.37
N ALA A 203 -7.07 12.78 -5.03
CA ALA A 203 -7.83 13.66 -4.15
C ALA A 203 -7.32 15.10 -4.19
N LEU A 204 -5.99 15.28 -4.18
CA LEU A 204 -5.37 16.61 -4.24
C LEU A 204 -5.54 17.25 -5.62
N ASN A 205 -5.45 16.47 -6.69
CA ASN A 205 -5.77 16.92 -8.04
C ASN A 205 -7.20 17.43 -8.14
N GLN A 206 -8.19 16.70 -7.57
CA GLN A 206 -9.58 17.17 -7.51
C GLN A 206 -9.70 18.46 -6.68
N LEU A 207 -9.07 18.52 -5.49
CA LEU A 207 -9.11 19.69 -4.61
C LEU A 207 -8.61 20.96 -5.33
N PHE A 208 -7.46 20.88 -5.99
CA PHE A 208 -6.83 22.05 -6.61
C PHE A 208 -7.27 22.32 -8.05
N ALA A 209 -8.01 21.41 -8.68
CA ALA A 209 -8.67 21.66 -9.96
C ALA A 209 -9.97 22.48 -9.80
N ASP A 210 -10.56 22.51 -8.61
CA ASP A 210 -11.73 23.34 -8.32
C ASP A 210 -11.33 24.83 -8.23
N SER A 211 -11.82 25.64 -9.17
CA SER A 211 -11.50 27.08 -9.20
C SER A 211 -11.98 27.82 -7.96
N LYS A 212 -13.10 27.39 -7.34
CA LYS A 212 -13.66 28.02 -6.15
C LYS A 212 -12.77 27.83 -4.93
N VAL A 213 -12.00 26.76 -4.88
CA VAL A 213 -10.96 26.56 -3.85
C VAL A 213 -9.93 27.68 -3.95
N ILE A 214 -9.39 27.90 -5.15
CA ILE A 214 -8.37 28.94 -5.37
C ILE A 214 -8.95 30.35 -5.17
N GLU A 215 -10.15 30.61 -5.67
CA GLU A 215 -10.85 31.89 -5.50
C GLU A 215 -11.11 32.21 -4.02
N THR A 216 -11.46 31.21 -3.21
CA THR A 216 -11.70 31.38 -1.78
C THR A 216 -10.39 31.59 -1.03
N LEU A 217 -9.35 30.77 -1.32
CA LEU A 217 -8.03 30.92 -0.71
C LEU A 217 -7.36 32.27 -1.02
N THR A 218 -7.71 32.91 -2.12
CA THR A 218 -7.14 34.19 -2.56
C THR A 218 -8.07 35.39 -2.40
N ALA A 219 -9.24 35.19 -1.80
CA ALA A 219 -10.20 36.25 -1.52
C ALA A 219 -9.57 37.37 -0.67
N ARG A 220 -10.03 38.60 -0.91
CA ARG A 220 -9.67 39.81 -0.16
C ARG A 220 -10.93 40.41 0.42
#